data_AF-A0A1A2MFR6-F1
#
_entry.id   AF-A0A1A2MFR6-F1
#
_cell.length_a   1.000
_cell.length_b   1.000
_cell.length_c   1.000
_cell.angle_alpha   90.00
_cell.angle_beta   90.00
_cell.angle_gamma   90.00
#
_symmetry.space_group_name_H-M   'P 1'
#
loop_
_entity.id
_entity.type
_entity.pdbx_description
1 polymer ?
#
loop_
_entity_poly.entity_id
_entity_poly.type
_entity_poly.pdbx_seq_one_letter_code
_entity_poly.pdbx_strand_id
1 'polypeptide(L)'
;MADVDLYLDPVCPFSWVTARWLRDAARSTQTPVVLRQMSLAVLNEGQDADDTKQQRMMERSTRLGRLFAAAVNERGPDAFEGLYDSIGRRIHVGGDQLDADAIRESLAESGLEERLAEALDDSGLDEAVRRAHRASQDALGDEAGSPIIAVGGRAFSGPVLTRAPNGHDGVRLLEAVLTMAGVPEFAALQRPHQGPPTIDR
;
A
#
# COMPACT_ATOMS: atom_id res chain seq x y z
N MET A 1 -0.37 -22.12 7.56
CA MET A 1 -1.12 -21.01 6.97
C MET A 1 -0.10 -20.19 6.19
N ALA A 2 -0.39 -19.78 4.95
CA ALA A 2 0.58 -19.00 4.18
C ALA A 2 0.61 -17.56 4.73
N ASP A 3 1.80 -17.01 4.96
CA ASP A 3 1.97 -15.60 5.25
C ASP A 3 1.68 -14.80 3.97
N VAL A 4 0.87 -13.75 4.12
CA VAL A 4 0.50 -12.85 3.02
C VAL A 4 1.18 -11.50 3.23
N ASP A 5 2.02 -11.07 2.30
CA ASP A 5 2.52 -9.72 2.24
C ASP A 5 1.73 -8.91 1.21
N LEU A 6 1.38 -7.66 1.53
CA LEU A 6 0.81 -6.72 0.57
C LEU A 6 1.73 -5.51 0.47
N TYR A 7 2.46 -5.42 -0.64
CA TYR A 7 3.29 -4.27 -0.96
C TYR A 7 2.44 -3.17 -1.58
N LEU A 8 2.53 -1.97 -1.02
CA LEU A 8 1.72 -0.85 -1.47
C LEU A 8 2.33 0.53 -1.23
N ASP A 9 1.89 1.49 -2.05
CA ASP A 9 2.10 2.90 -1.83
C ASP A 9 0.87 3.53 -1.13
N PRO A 10 1.06 4.30 -0.03
CA PRO A 10 0.01 5.04 0.64
C PRO A 10 -0.91 5.87 -0.27
N VAL A 11 -0.40 6.45 -1.35
CA VAL A 11 -1.20 7.33 -2.22
C VAL A 11 -2.07 6.58 -3.22
N CYS A 12 -1.90 5.26 -3.38
CA CYS A 12 -2.63 4.49 -4.38
C CYS A 12 -4.06 4.16 -3.92
N PRO A 13 -5.12 4.67 -4.59
CA PRO A 13 -6.50 4.41 -4.17
C PRO A 13 -6.91 2.94 -4.37
N PHE A 14 -6.34 2.25 -5.37
CA PHE A 14 -6.58 0.80 -5.53
C PHE A 14 -5.95 0.00 -4.39
N SER A 15 -4.78 0.43 -3.91
CA SER A 15 -4.13 -0.23 -2.78
C SER A 15 -4.87 0.01 -1.47
N TRP A 16 -5.50 1.17 -1.31
CA TRP A 16 -6.41 1.41 -0.19
C TRP A 16 -7.55 0.40 -0.15
N VAL A 17 -8.28 0.24 -1.28
CA VAL A 17 -9.39 -0.71 -1.36
C VAL A 17 -8.92 -2.14 -1.15
N THR A 18 -7.81 -2.55 -1.77
CA THR A 18 -7.24 -3.89 -1.61
C THR A 18 -6.79 -4.16 -0.18
N ALA A 19 -6.11 -3.21 0.48
CA ALA A 19 -5.66 -3.37 1.85
C ALA A 19 -6.83 -3.47 2.85
N ARG A 20 -7.90 -2.67 2.65
CA ARG A 20 -9.11 -2.74 3.48
C ARG A 20 -9.79 -4.11 3.34
N TRP A 21 -10.01 -4.56 2.11
CA TRP A 21 -10.54 -5.90 1.85
C TRP A 21 -9.69 -6.99 2.51
N LEU A 22 -8.37 -6.98 2.25
CA LEU A 22 -7.47 -8.01 2.70
C LEU A 22 -7.46 -8.10 4.23
N ARG A 23 -7.37 -6.96 4.94
CA ARG A 23 -7.40 -6.94 6.41
C ARG A 23 -8.73 -7.44 6.97
N ASP A 24 -9.85 -7.05 6.38
CA ASP A 24 -11.18 -7.46 6.84
C ASP A 24 -11.40 -8.98 6.66
N ALA A 25 -11.01 -9.52 5.50
CA ALA A 25 -11.07 -10.95 5.20
C ALA A 25 -10.06 -11.76 6.05
N ALA A 26 -8.86 -11.24 6.24
CA ALA A 26 -7.80 -11.87 7.03
C ALA A 26 -8.19 -12.01 8.51
N ARG A 27 -8.86 -11.00 9.10
CA ARG A 27 -9.40 -11.12 10.46
C ARG A 27 -10.42 -12.25 10.59
N SER A 28 -11.25 -12.44 9.56
CA SER A 28 -12.31 -13.47 9.57
C SER A 28 -11.75 -14.89 9.37
N THR A 29 -10.63 -15.02 8.67
CA THR A 29 -9.96 -16.29 8.35
C THR A 29 -8.76 -16.60 9.24
N GLN A 30 -8.40 -15.67 10.12
CA GLN A 30 -7.16 -15.69 10.92
C GLN A 30 -5.88 -15.81 10.06
N THR A 31 -5.93 -15.31 8.82
CA THR A 31 -4.78 -15.31 7.90
C THR A 31 -3.78 -14.23 8.32
N PRO A 32 -2.48 -14.56 8.52
CA PRO A 32 -1.45 -13.56 8.78
C PRO A 32 -1.24 -12.66 7.56
N VAL A 33 -1.35 -11.35 7.77
CA VAL A 33 -1.12 -10.33 6.73
C VAL A 33 -0.14 -9.29 7.24
N VAL A 34 0.85 -8.95 6.41
CA VAL A 34 1.77 -7.84 6.67
C VAL A 34 1.69 -6.84 5.52
N LEU A 35 1.46 -5.57 5.85
CA LEU A 35 1.54 -4.49 4.88
C LEU A 35 3.00 -4.03 4.74
N ARG A 36 3.46 -3.86 3.51
CA ARG A 36 4.83 -3.46 3.21
C ARG A 36 4.86 -2.26 2.29
N GLN A 37 5.91 -1.46 2.43
CA GLN A 37 6.09 -0.28 1.62
C GLN A 37 6.50 -0.64 0.18
N MET A 38 5.84 0.02 -0.76
CA MET A 38 6.24 0.22 -2.14
C MET A 38 6.16 1.73 -2.44
N SER A 39 6.87 2.22 -3.46
CA SER A 39 6.78 3.62 -3.90
C SER A 39 6.42 3.74 -5.38
N LEU A 40 5.32 4.42 -5.66
CA LEU A 40 4.96 4.85 -7.01
C LEU A 40 5.87 5.96 -7.51
N ALA A 41 6.34 6.86 -6.64
CA ALA A 41 7.32 7.88 -7.01
C ALA A 41 8.60 7.22 -7.54
N VAL A 42 9.13 6.20 -6.86
CA VAL A 42 10.29 5.44 -7.32
C VAL A 42 9.99 4.69 -8.63
N LEU A 43 8.83 4.02 -8.72
CA LEU A 43 8.42 3.30 -9.94
C LEU A 43 8.37 4.22 -11.18
N ASN A 44 7.98 5.49 -11.00
CA ASN A 44 7.83 6.46 -12.08
C ASN A 44 9.03 7.45 -12.15
N GLU A 45 10.15 7.17 -11.49
CA GLU A 45 11.34 8.02 -11.56
C GLU A 45 11.79 8.18 -13.04
N GLY A 46 11.99 9.43 -13.47
CA GLY A 46 12.38 9.74 -14.85
C GLY A 46 11.23 9.72 -15.87
N GLN A 47 9.99 9.49 -15.44
CA GLN A 47 8.80 9.66 -16.27
C GLN A 47 8.18 11.03 -16.00
N ASP A 48 8.10 11.87 -17.03
CA ASP A 48 7.41 13.15 -16.93
C ASP A 48 5.90 12.91 -16.85
N ALA A 49 5.28 13.41 -15.77
CA ALA A 49 3.83 13.40 -15.65
C ALA A 49 3.26 14.62 -16.38
N ASP A 50 2.46 14.38 -17.42
CA ASP A 50 1.82 15.44 -18.22
C ASP A 50 0.70 16.17 -17.46
N ASP A 51 0.11 15.52 -16.45
CA ASP A 51 -1.00 16.05 -15.65
C ASP A 51 -0.53 16.53 -14.26
N THR A 52 -0.93 17.75 -13.90
CA THR A 52 -0.67 18.36 -12.58
C THR A 52 -1.23 17.51 -11.42
N LYS A 53 -2.33 16.78 -11.64
CA LYS A 53 -2.84 15.86 -10.61
C LYS A 53 -1.87 14.71 -10.35
N GLN A 54 -1.30 14.14 -11.40
CA GLN A 54 -0.33 13.06 -11.30
C GLN A 54 0.98 13.56 -10.67
N GLN A 55 1.46 14.75 -11.04
CA GLN A 55 2.63 15.39 -10.41
C GLN A 55 2.44 15.53 -8.89
N ARG A 56 1.31 16.08 -8.45
CA ARG A 56 0.99 16.21 -7.00
C ARG A 56 0.90 14.86 -6.30
N MET A 57 0.44 13.81 -6.98
CA MET A 57 0.40 12.46 -6.43
C MET A 57 1.82 11.87 -6.26
N MET A 58 2.72 12.10 -7.21
CA MET A 58 4.12 11.66 -7.12
C MET A 58 4.91 12.42 -6.04
N GLU A 59 4.67 13.73 -5.90
CA GLU A 59 5.24 14.52 -4.81
C GLU A 59 4.76 13.98 -3.44
N ARG A 60 3.46 13.68 -3.32
CA ARG A 60 2.90 13.08 -2.11
C ARG A 60 3.47 11.68 -1.84
N SER A 61 3.62 10.85 -2.87
CA SER A 61 4.23 9.51 -2.77
C SER A 61 5.68 9.61 -2.28
N THR A 62 6.44 10.60 -2.76
CA THR A 62 7.82 10.85 -2.31
C THR A 62 7.86 11.21 -0.83
N ARG A 63 7.11 12.23 -0.42
CA ARG A 63 7.11 12.72 0.97
C ARG A 63 6.60 11.66 1.94
N LEU A 64 5.46 11.03 1.64
CA LEU A 64 4.95 9.94 2.47
C LEU A 64 5.89 8.73 2.47
N GLY A 65 6.49 8.39 1.34
CA GLY A 65 7.48 7.30 1.29
C GLY A 65 8.58 7.48 2.33
N ARG A 66 9.11 8.69 2.49
CA ARG A 66 10.11 9.01 3.52
C ARG A 66 9.55 8.86 4.94
N LEU A 67 8.37 9.43 5.21
CA LEU A 67 7.70 9.31 6.50
C LEU A 67 7.51 7.84 6.92
N PHE A 68 7.02 7.00 6.01
CA PHE A 68 6.83 5.57 6.27
C PHE A 68 8.16 4.84 6.48
N ALA A 69 9.19 5.18 5.70
CA ALA A 69 10.53 4.62 5.89
C ALA A 69 11.10 4.99 7.27
N ALA A 70 10.94 6.24 7.72
CA ALA A 70 11.38 6.68 9.04
C ALA A 70 10.63 5.95 10.17
N ALA A 71 9.29 5.85 10.06
CA ALA A 71 8.47 5.13 11.03
C ALA A 71 8.89 3.65 11.15
N VAL A 72 9.11 2.97 10.02
CA VAL A 72 9.55 1.57 10.00
C VAL A 72 10.98 1.41 10.54
N ASN A 73 11.89 2.32 10.22
CA ASN A 73 13.26 2.28 10.75
C ASN A 73 13.29 2.43 12.28
N GLU A 74 12.40 3.24 12.85
CA GLU A 74 12.38 3.52 14.28
C GLU A 74 11.64 2.46 15.09
N ARG A 75 10.49 1.99 14.59
CA ARG A 75 9.53 1.18 15.35
C ARG A 75 9.31 -0.21 14.79
N GLY A 76 9.98 -0.55 13.69
CA GLY A 76 9.88 -1.83 13.01
C GLY A 76 8.69 -1.91 12.03
N PRO A 77 8.54 -3.06 11.35
CA PRO A 77 7.53 -3.25 10.29
C PRO A 77 6.09 -2.95 10.73
N ASP A 78 5.75 -3.24 11.98
CA ASP A 78 4.39 -3.07 12.52
C ASP A 78 3.93 -1.61 12.53
N ALA A 79 4.87 -0.65 12.52
CA ALA A 79 4.54 0.78 12.45
C ALA A 79 3.88 1.19 11.13
N PHE A 80 4.11 0.43 10.05
CA PHE A 80 3.55 0.72 8.75
C PHE A 80 2.02 0.67 8.76
N GLU A 81 1.43 -0.37 9.37
CA GLU A 81 -0.01 -0.61 9.29
C GLU A 81 -0.82 0.48 9.98
N GLY A 82 -0.42 0.88 11.20
CA GLY A 82 -1.11 1.93 11.96
C GLY A 82 -1.08 3.27 11.23
N LEU A 83 0.10 3.67 10.76
CA LEU A 83 0.28 4.91 10.02
C LEU A 83 -0.46 4.90 8.68
N TYR A 84 -0.45 3.76 7.98
CA TYR A 84 -1.17 3.57 6.72
C TYR A 84 -2.68 3.73 6.90
N ASP A 85 -3.25 3.16 7.96
CA ASP A 85 -4.69 3.27 8.21
C ASP A 85 -5.12 4.70 8.55
N SER A 86 -4.34 5.43 9.36
CA SER A 86 -4.64 6.83 9.70
C SER A 86 -4.49 7.76 8.49
N ILE A 87 -3.36 7.72 7.80
CA ILE A 87 -3.10 8.55 6.62
C ILE A 87 -4.08 8.21 5.50
N GLY A 88 -4.32 6.92 5.26
CA GLY A 88 -5.22 6.44 4.22
C GLY A 88 -6.65 6.91 4.39
N ARG A 89 -7.19 6.92 5.64
CA ARG A 89 -8.51 7.48 5.92
C ARG A 89 -8.62 8.96 5.50
N ARG A 90 -7.58 9.76 5.79
CA ARG A 90 -7.57 11.21 5.46
C ARG A 90 -7.55 11.44 3.95
N ILE A 91 -6.67 10.76 3.23
CA ILE A 91 -6.50 11.00 1.78
C ILE A 91 -7.58 10.32 0.92
N HIS A 92 -8.04 9.13 1.30
CA HIS A 92 -8.92 8.31 0.45
C HIS A 92 -10.39 8.45 0.80
N VAL A 93 -10.71 8.70 2.08
CA VAL A 93 -12.10 8.79 2.56
C VAL A 93 -12.52 10.23 2.81
N GLY A 94 -11.70 10.98 3.57
CA GLY A 94 -11.93 12.39 3.87
C GLY A 94 -11.78 13.28 2.64
N GLY A 95 -10.84 12.94 1.75
CA GLY A 95 -10.43 13.82 0.66
C GLY A 95 -9.64 15.03 1.19
N ASP A 96 -9.10 14.92 2.40
CA ASP A 96 -8.44 15.99 3.11
C ASP A 96 -7.08 16.31 2.49
N GLN A 97 -6.65 17.55 2.65
CA GLN A 97 -5.25 17.89 2.46
C GLN A 97 -4.46 17.36 3.65
N LEU A 98 -3.37 16.64 3.37
CA LEU A 98 -2.38 16.28 4.39
C LEU A 98 -1.53 17.51 4.69
N ASP A 99 -2.07 18.42 5.50
CA ASP A 99 -1.29 19.49 6.08
C ASP A 99 -0.46 18.98 7.28
N ALA A 100 0.33 19.89 7.86
CA ALA A 100 1.20 19.54 8.98
C ALA A 100 0.42 19.05 10.20
N ASP A 101 -0.79 19.54 10.43
CA ASP A 101 -1.62 19.17 11.57
C ASP A 101 -2.15 17.74 11.38
N ALA A 102 -2.67 17.44 10.19
CA ALA A 102 -3.14 16.10 9.83
C ALA A 102 -2.03 15.04 9.94
N ILE A 103 -0.79 15.37 9.53
CA ILE A 103 0.35 14.45 9.66
C ILE A 103 0.65 14.18 11.14
N ARG A 104 0.67 15.21 11.97
CA ARG A 104 0.95 15.07 13.41
C ARG A 104 -0.15 14.29 14.13
N GLU A 105 -1.40 14.53 13.79
CA GLU A 105 -2.53 13.73 14.28
C GLU A 105 -2.38 12.25 13.87
N SER A 106 -2.02 11.98 12.60
CA SER A 106 -1.79 10.60 12.14
C SER A 106 -0.64 9.90 12.85
N LEU A 107 0.45 10.61 13.15
CA LEU A 107 1.55 10.09 13.97
C LEU A 107 1.07 9.77 15.38
N ALA A 108 0.35 10.68 16.03
CA ALA A 108 -0.18 10.50 17.37
C ALA A 108 -1.17 9.32 17.46
N GLU A 109 -2.12 9.21 16.52
CA GLU A 109 -3.06 8.09 16.41
C GLU A 109 -2.35 6.74 16.24
N SER A 110 -1.18 6.76 15.62
CA SER A 110 -0.35 5.57 15.36
C SER A 110 0.66 5.28 16.49
N GLY A 111 0.67 6.09 17.56
CA GLY A 111 1.63 5.96 18.67
C GLY A 111 3.08 6.26 18.28
N LEU A 112 3.27 7.12 17.27
CA LEU A 112 4.55 7.56 16.73
C LEU A 112 4.90 8.98 17.22
N GLU A 113 6.19 9.28 17.29
CA GLU A 113 6.66 10.59 17.77
C GLU A 113 6.41 11.69 16.74
N GLU A 114 5.98 12.87 17.19
CA GLU A 114 5.66 14.04 16.35
C GLU A 114 6.84 14.45 15.45
N ARG A 115 8.09 14.30 15.95
CA ARG A 115 9.31 14.64 15.19
C ARG A 115 9.44 13.86 13.88
N LEU A 116 8.78 12.72 13.72
CA LEU A 116 8.80 11.97 12.46
C LEU A 116 8.16 12.75 11.32
N ALA A 117 7.35 13.78 11.59
CA ALA A 117 6.82 14.67 10.55
C ALA A 117 7.92 15.35 9.74
N GLU A 118 9.10 15.60 10.33
CA GLU A 118 10.26 16.18 9.63
C GLU A 118 10.78 15.27 8.51
N ALA A 119 10.53 13.95 8.61
CA ALA A 119 10.94 12.98 7.61
C ALA A 119 10.29 13.20 6.24
N LEU A 120 9.15 13.89 6.16
CA LEU A 120 8.48 14.22 4.89
C LEU A 120 9.44 14.91 3.91
N ASP A 121 10.34 15.74 4.44
CA ASP A 121 11.22 16.60 3.66
C ASP A 121 12.70 16.16 3.78
N ASP A 122 12.98 15.01 4.40
CA ASP A 122 14.32 14.44 4.54
C ASP A 122 14.69 13.50 3.37
N SER A 123 15.42 14.05 2.38
CA SER A 123 15.96 13.27 1.26
C SER A 123 16.96 12.17 1.66
N GLY A 124 17.50 12.20 2.89
CA GLY A 124 18.36 11.13 3.41
C GLY A 124 17.65 9.77 3.49
N LEU A 125 16.32 9.76 3.49
CA LEU A 125 15.49 8.56 3.50
C LEU A 125 15.20 7.99 2.11
N ASP A 126 15.54 8.68 1.02
CA ASP A 126 15.21 8.26 -0.35
C ASP A 126 15.76 6.86 -0.67
N GLU A 127 16.98 6.56 -0.22
CA GLU A 127 17.58 5.24 -0.44
C GLU A 127 16.87 4.14 0.36
N ALA A 128 16.34 4.44 1.54
CA ALA A 128 15.50 3.49 2.28
C ALA A 128 14.19 3.21 1.55
N VAL A 129 13.57 4.24 0.95
CA VAL A 129 12.37 4.09 0.11
C VAL A 129 12.66 3.26 -1.13
N ARG A 130 13.79 3.51 -1.83
CA ARG A 130 14.20 2.71 -3.00
C ARG A 130 14.44 1.25 -2.65
N ARG A 131 15.06 0.96 -1.51
CA ARG A 131 15.23 -0.44 -1.04
C ARG A 131 13.89 -1.12 -0.77
N ALA A 132 12.96 -0.43 -0.12
CA ALA A 132 11.63 -0.98 0.15
C ALA A 132 10.85 -1.24 -1.15
N HIS A 133 10.89 -0.31 -2.11
CA HIS A 133 10.31 -0.51 -3.43
C HIS A 133 10.96 -1.67 -4.19
N ARG A 134 12.29 -1.76 -4.20
CA ARG A 134 13.00 -2.87 -4.85
C ARG A 134 12.58 -4.22 -4.28
N ALA A 135 12.39 -4.33 -2.97
CA ALA A 135 11.89 -5.55 -2.36
C ALA A 135 10.52 -5.99 -2.90
N SER A 136 9.63 -5.06 -3.27
CA SER A 136 8.34 -5.41 -3.88
C SER A 136 8.48 -5.90 -5.32
N GLN A 137 9.39 -5.30 -6.10
CA GLN A 137 9.66 -5.73 -7.48
C GLN A 137 10.41 -7.07 -7.49
N ASP A 138 11.39 -7.26 -6.61
CA ASP A 138 12.14 -8.51 -6.45
C ASP A 138 11.22 -9.67 -6.03
N ALA A 139 10.24 -9.39 -5.14
CA ALA A 139 9.24 -10.39 -4.75
C ALA A 139 8.36 -10.82 -5.94
N LEU A 140 7.98 -9.88 -6.80
CA LEU A 140 7.23 -10.14 -8.03
C LEU A 140 8.06 -10.84 -9.11
N GLY A 141 9.34 -10.50 -9.22
CA GLY A 141 10.20 -10.90 -10.33
C GLY A 141 9.97 -10.11 -11.62
N ASP A 142 9.23 -8.98 -11.54
CA ASP A 142 8.94 -8.07 -12.66
C ASP A 142 8.62 -6.66 -12.13
N GLU A 143 8.51 -5.69 -13.04
CA GLU A 143 8.10 -4.33 -12.71
C GLU A 143 6.56 -4.18 -12.73
N ALA A 144 5.97 -3.75 -11.61
CA ALA A 144 4.54 -3.50 -11.53
C ALA A 144 4.15 -2.38 -10.56
N GLY A 145 2.96 -1.83 -10.83
CA GLY A 145 2.28 -0.86 -9.97
C GLY A 145 1.75 -1.46 -8.66
N SER A 146 1.26 -0.56 -7.82
CA SER A 146 0.69 -0.89 -6.51
C SER A 146 -0.80 -1.25 -6.63
N PRO A 147 -1.30 -2.34 -6.01
CA PRO A 147 -0.63 -3.20 -5.04
C PRO A 147 0.03 -4.45 -5.66
N ILE A 148 0.99 -5.04 -4.93
CA ILE A 148 1.55 -6.37 -5.22
C ILE A 148 1.27 -7.27 -4.00
N ILE A 149 0.59 -8.40 -4.19
CA ILE A 149 0.35 -9.38 -3.12
C ILE A 149 1.34 -10.53 -3.25
N ALA A 150 1.96 -10.95 -2.15
CA ALA A 150 2.78 -12.16 -2.08
C ALA A 150 2.16 -13.15 -1.10
N VAL A 151 2.01 -14.40 -1.52
CA VAL A 151 1.43 -15.49 -0.73
C VAL A 151 2.42 -16.65 -0.71
N GLY A 152 2.97 -16.98 0.45
CA GLY A 152 3.92 -18.09 0.59
C GLY A 152 5.11 -18.01 -0.38
N GLY A 153 5.63 -16.79 -0.60
CA GLY A 153 6.77 -16.52 -1.49
C GLY A 153 6.44 -16.40 -2.98
N ARG A 154 5.17 -16.48 -3.39
CA ARG A 154 4.73 -16.22 -4.77
C ARG A 154 3.98 -14.91 -4.83
N ALA A 155 4.44 -13.98 -5.65
CA ALA A 155 3.82 -12.67 -5.77
C ALA A 155 3.10 -12.44 -7.10
N PHE A 156 2.10 -11.57 -7.05
CA PHE A 156 1.21 -11.23 -8.15
C PHE A 156 0.94 -9.72 -8.13
N SER A 157 0.90 -9.11 -9.31
CA SER A 157 0.33 -7.78 -9.47
C SER A 157 -1.16 -7.80 -9.13
N GLY A 158 -1.58 -6.99 -8.16
CA GLY A 158 -2.93 -6.96 -7.62
C GLY A 158 -3.13 -7.77 -6.33
N PRO A 159 -4.36 -8.23 -6.04
CA PRO A 159 -5.55 -8.02 -6.85
C PRO A 159 -5.95 -6.54 -6.88
N VAL A 160 -6.37 -6.07 -8.05
CA VAL A 160 -6.91 -4.72 -8.24
C VAL A 160 -8.41 -4.76 -8.04
N LEU A 161 -8.90 -4.08 -6.99
CA LEU A 161 -10.31 -3.99 -6.66
C LEU A 161 -10.89 -2.62 -7.01
N THR A 162 -11.97 -2.59 -7.78
CA THR A 162 -12.68 -1.35 -8.11
C THR A 162 -13.64 -0.90 -7.01
N ARG A 163 -13.89 -1.74 -5.99
CA ARG A 163 -14.63 -1.46 -4.76
C ARG A 163 -14.35 -2.59 -3.78
N ALA A 164 -14.38 -2.33 -2.48
CA ALA A 164 -14.24 -3.38 -1.48
C ALA A 164 -15.47 -4.33 -1.56
N PRO A 165 -15.26 -5.66 -1.63
CA PRO A 165 -16.37 -6.61 -1.53
C PRO A 165 -17.00 -6.58 -0.12
N ASN A 166 -18.24 -7.02 -0.01
CA ASN A 166 -18.86 -7.29 1.29
C ASN A 166 -18.10 -8.40 2.04
N GLY A 167 -18.35 -8.55 3.34
CA GLY A 167 -17.57 -9.47 4.19
C GLY A 167 -17.52 -10.92 3.68
N HIS A 168 -18.65 -11.50 3.28
CA HIS A 168 -18.70 -12.88 2.80
C HIS A 168 -17.94 -13.06 1.47
N ASP A 169 -18.15 -12.15 0.52
CA ASP A 169 -17.47 -12.20 -0.77
C ASP A 169 -15.98 -11.87 -0.63
N GLY A 170 -15.61 -11.05 0.36
CA GLY A 170 -14.24 -10.74 0.71
C GLY A 170 -13.48 -11.96 1.21
N VAL A 171 -14.08 -12.75 2.09
CA VAL A 171 -13.50 -14.02 2.56
C VAL A 171 -13.31 -15.00 1.41
N ARG A 172 -14.34 -15.21 0.58
CA ARG A 172 -14.25 -16.07 -0.61
C ARG A 172 -13.16 -15.63 -1.59
N LEU A 173 -13.00 -14.33 -1.78
CA LEU A 173 -11.95 -13.80 -2.65
C LEU A 173 -10.56 -14.11 -2.07
N LEU A 174 -10.37 -13.97 -0.76
CA LEU A 174 -9.10 -14.29 -0.10
C LEU A 174 -8.77 -15.77 -0.26
N GLU A 175 -9.73 -16.66 0.01
CA GLU A 175 -9.57 -18.10 -0.18
C GLU A 175 -9.21 -18.46 -1.63
N ALA A 176 -9.84 -17.80 -2.61
CA ALA A 176 -9.52 -17.99 -4.02
C ALA A 176 -8.10 -17.53 -4.35
N VAL A 177 -7.66 -16.37 -3.85
CA VAL A 177 -6.29 -15.87 -4.03
C VAL A 177 -5.27 -16.83 -3.42
N LEU A 178 -5.50 -17.29 -2.17
CA LEU A 178 -4.64 -18.27 -1.52
C LEU A 178 -4.58 -19.59 -2.29
N THR A 179 -5.71 -20.05 -2.83
CA THR A 179 -5.78 -21.27 -3.64
C THR A 179 -5.01 -21.12 -4.95
N MET A 180 -5.24 -20.03 -5.68
CA MET A 180 -4.53 -19.74 -6.95
C MET A 180 -3.03 -19.61 -6.73
N ALA A 181 -2.60 -18.94 -5.66
CA ALA A 181 -1.18 -18.84 -5.30
C ALA A 181 -0.54 -20.20 -4.96
N GLY A 182 -1.33 -21.19 -4.55
CA GLY A 182 -0.87 -22.56 -4.31
C GLY A 182 -0.61 -23.37 -5.59
N VAL A 183 -1.03 -22.87 -6.76
CA VAL A 183 -0.87 -23.55 -8.06
C VAL A 183 0.30 -22.92 -8.83
N PRO A 184 1.46 -23.59 -8.94
CA PRO A 184 2.66 -23.02 -9.57
C PRO A 184 2.47 -22.59 -11.03
N GLU A 185 1.53 -23.21 -11.74
CA GLU A 185 1.22 -22.93 -13.15
C GLU A 185 0.31 -21.71 -13.33
N PHE A 186 -0.31 -21.19 -12.27
CA PHE A 186 -1.17 -20.02 -12.35
C PHE A 186 -0.34 -18.75 -12.47
N ALA A 187 -0.44 -18.06 -13.61
CA ALA A 187 0.33 -16.85 -13.88
C ALA A 187 -0.51 -15.56 -13.79
N ALA A 188 -1.74 -15.55 -14.31
CA ALA A 188 -2.56 -14.34 -14.34
C ALA A 188 -4.05 -14.61 -14.52
N LEU A 189 -4.87 -13.73 -13.93
CA LEU A 189 -6.28 -13.54 -14.25
C LEU A 189 -6.60 -12.06 -14.14
N GLN A 190 -7.01 -11.44 -15.24
CA GLN A 190 -7.31 -10.01 -15.28
C GLN A 190 -8.50 -9.73 -16.19
N ARG A 191 -9.30 -8.73 -15.80
CA ARG A 191 -10.29 -8.10 -16.67
C ARG A 191 -10.00 -6.59 -16.79
N PRO A 192 -10.39 -5.94 -17.90
CA PRO A 192 -10.33 -4.49 -18.00
C PRO A 192 -11.20 -3.79 -16.94
N HIS A 193 -10.75 -2.61 -16.52
CA HIS A 193 -11.50 -1.66 -15.70
C HIS A 193 -11.16 -0.24 -16.15
N GLN A 194 -11.99 0.74 -15.75
CA GLN A 194 -11.84 2.15 -16.14
C GLN A 194 -12.13 3.04 -14.93
N GLY A 195 -11.37 4.13 -14.82
CA GLY A 195 -11.53 5.09 -13.73
C GLY A 195 -10.99 4.64 -12.38
N PRO A 196 -11.08 5.51 -11.36
CA PRO A 196 -10.65 5.19 -10.00
C PRO A 196 -11.59 4.17 -9.34
N PRO A 197 -11.17 3.52 -8.24
CA PRO A 197 -12.07 2.65 -7.48
C PRO A 197 -13.12 3.49 -6.72
N THR A 198 -14.25 2.86 -6.43
CA THR A 198 -15.24 3.37 -5.47
C THR A 198 -14.75 3.10 -4.06
N ILE A 199 -14.69 4.17 -3.25
CA ILE A 199 -14.29 4.12 -1.85
C ILE A 199 -15.52 4.47 -1.02
N ASP A 200 -15.94 3.53 -0.18
CA ASP A 200 -17.06 3.73 0.75
C ASP A 200 -16.59 4.61 1.92
N ARG A 201 -17.46 5.51 2.38
CA ARG A 201 -17.20 6.42 3.52
C ARG A 201 -17.59 5.79 4.85
#